data_AF-A0AAV4R7Y3-F1
#
_entry.id   AF-A0AAV4R7Y3-F1
#
_cell.length_a   1.000
_cell.length_b   1.000
_cell.length_c   1.000
_cell.angle_alpha   90.00
_cell.angle_beta   90.00
_cell.angle_gamma   90.00
#
_symmetry.space_group_name_H-M   'P 1'
#
loop_
_entity.id
_entity.type
_entity.pdbx_description
1 polymer ?
#
loop_
_entity_poly.entity_id
_entity_poly.type
_entity_poly.pdbx_seq_one_letter_code
_entity_poly.pdbx_strand_id
1 'polypeptide(L)'
;MFYSFRGSFAGAKGTCLEHECEYGALCLMKRRHPVCQCAECAEEFDPVCGTDGISYINECKLRKEACEQRKKIAIAYQGLCSEYLIPSTLYLLKILIP
;
A
#
# COMPACT_ATOMS: atom_id res chain seq x y z
N MET A 1 25.61 -7.45 -17.81
CA MET A 1 25.65 -7.38 -16.34
C MET A 1 24.82 -6.19 -15.91
N PHE A 2 23.83 -6.43 -15.06
CA PHE A 2 22.92 -5.43 -14.51
C PHE A 2 23.70 -4.52 -13.56
N TYR A 3 23.95 -3.27 -13.96
CA TYR A 3 24.56 -2.30 -13.07
C TYR A 3 23.46 -1.62 -12.25
N SER A 4 23.32 -2.10 -11.03
CA SER A 4 22.54 -1.46 -9.97
C SER A 4 23.21 -0.15 -9.58
N PHE A 5 22.64 0.99 -9.98
CA PHE A 5 23.02 2.31 -9.48
C PHE A 5 21.94 2.80 -8.50
N ARG A 6 22.20 2.64 -7.21
CA ARG A 6 21.63 3.50 -6.16
C ARG A 6 22.21 4.89 -6.36
N GLY A 7 21.42 5.83 -6.85
CA GLY A 7 21.85 7.21 -7.05
C GLY A 7 20.67 8.14 -7.26
N SER A 8 20.48 9.04 -6.30
CA SER A 8 19.53 10.15 -6.33
C SER A 8 19.77 11.06 -7.53
N PHE A 9 19.07 10.81 -8.65
CA PHE A 9 18.97 11.79 -9.73
C PHE A 9 17.82 12.73 -9.41
N ALA A 10 18.16 13.92 -8.93
CA ALA A 10 17.29 15.08 -8.97
C ALA A 10 16.95 15.38 -10.44
N GLY A 11 15.87 14.77 -10.93
CA GLY A 11 15.32 15.02 -12.26
C GLY A 11 14.86 16.47 -12.36
N ALA A 12 15.63 17.29 -13.06
CA ALA A 12 15.24 18.64 -13.40
C ALA A 12 14.20 18.62 -14.54
N LYS A 13 12.98 19.09 -14.22
CA LYS A 13 11.92 19.60 -15.11
C LYS A 13 10.96 18.59 -15.78
N GLY A 14 9.79 18.40 -15.15
CA GLY A 14 8.55 18.93 -15.75
C GLY A 14 7.31 18.04 -15.79
N THR A 15 7.37 16.74 -15.51
CA THR A 15 6.18 15.86 -15.60
C THR A 15 6.19 14.70 -14.60
N CYS A 16 5.03 14.06 -14.39
CA CYS A 16 4.89 12.85 -13.56
C CYS A 16 5.52 11.58 -14.16
N LEU A 17 6.15 11.66 -15.35
CA LEU A 17 6.86 10.53 -15.95
C LEU A 17 8.25 10.32 -15.32
N GLU A 18 8.83 11.39 -14.77
CA GLU A 18 10.18 11.39 -14.20
C GLU A 18 10.16 11.67 -12.69
N HIS A 19 8.97 11.75 -12.10
CA HIS A 19 8.77 12.11 -10.70
C HIS A 19 7.91 11.08 -9.98
N GLU A 20 8.56 10.29 -9.12
CA GLU A 20 7.89 9.31 -8.26
C GLU A 20 7.56 9.96 -6.92
N CYS A 21 6.29 9.90 -6.52
CA CYS A 21 5.85 10.43 -5.25
C CYS A 21 6.04 9.40 -4.14
N GLU A 22 6.50 9.84 -2.97
CA GLU A 22 6.72 8.95 -1.84
C GLU A 22 5.40 8.58 -1.12
N TYR A 23 5.47 7.54 -0.28
CA TYR A 23 4.40 7.14 0.64
C TYR A 23 3.09 6.72 -0.03
N GLY A 24 3.14 6.22 -1.28
CA GLY A 24 1.93 5.81 -2.01
C GLY A 24 1.09 6.97 -2.56
N ALA A 25 1.62 8.19 -2.55
CA ALA A 25 1.01 9.32 -3.22
C ALA A 25 0.99 9.12 -4.75
N LEU A 26 -0.05 9.63 -5.41
CA LEU A 26 -0.15 9.66 -6.87
C LEU A 26 0.44 10.96 -7.39
N CYS A 27 1.28 10.87 -8.42
CA CYS A 27 1.71 12.05 -9.15
C CYS A 27 0.63 12.46 -10.14
N LEU A 28 0.08 13.67 -9.97
CA LEU A 28 -0.92 14.26 -10.85
C LEU A 28 -0.40 15.57 -11.46
N MET A 29 -0.60 15.76 -12.76
CA MET A 29 -0.28 17.01 -13.43
C MET A 29 -1.40 18.03 -13.22
N LYS A 30 -1.18 19.03 -12.35
CA LYS A 30 -2.10 20.16 -12.15
C LYS A 30 -1.46 21.44 -12.66
N ARG A 31 -2.18 22.19 -13.53
CA ARG A 31 -1.72 23.49 -14.07
C ARG A 31 -0.27 23.45 -14.59
N ARG A 32 0.07 22.42 -15.36
CA ARG A 32 1.42 22.18 -15.93
C ARG A 32 2.55 21.93 -14.91
N HIS A 33 2.20 21.58 -13.68
CA HIS A 33 3.17 21.20 -12.64
C HIS A 33 2.82 19.81 -12.09
N PRO A 34 3.82 18.94 -11.82
CA PRO A 34 3.59 17.69 -11.13
C PRO A 34 3.28 17.98 -9.65
N VAL A 35 2.21 17.38 -9.14
CA VAL A 35 1.79 17.50 -7.74
C VAL A 35 1.57 16.10 -7.19
N CYS A 36 2.22 15.80 -6.07
CA CYS A 36 1.95 14.59 -5.30
C CYS A 36 0.70 14.79 -4.45
N GLN A 37 -0.32 13.97 -4.69
CA GLN A 37 -1.57 13.99 -3.94
C GLN A 37 -1.91 12.58 -3.46
N CYS A 38 -2.44 12.47 -2.25
CA CYS A 38 -2.96 11.20 -1.75
C CYS A 38 -4.18 10.77 -2.57
N ALA A 39 -4.29 9.47 -2.83
CA ALA A 39 -5.38 8.94 -3.64
C ALA A 39 -6.74 9.15 -2.98
N GLU A 40 -7.75 9.45 -3.79
CA GLU A 40 -9.16 9.30 -3.39
C GLU A 40 -9.62 7.89 -3.77
N CYS A 41 -10.18 7.17 -2.81
CA CYS A 41 -10.45 5.74 -2.92
C CYS A 41 -11.93 5.46 -2.72
N ALA A 42 -12.45 4.52 -3.51
CA ALA A 42 -13.78 3.95 -3.28
C ALA A 42 -13.81 3.12 -1.99
N GLU A 43 -15.01 2.91 -1.45
CA GLU A 43 -15.28 2.06 -0.29
C GLU A 43 -15.52 0.60 -0.70
N GLU A 44 -14.74 0.10 -1.67
CA GLU A 44 -14.78 -1.29 -2.08
C GLU A 44 -14.09 -2.17 -1.02
N PHE A 45 -14.68 -3.34 -0.74
CA PHE A 45 -14.16 -4.28 0.24
C PHE A 45 -13.31 -5.35 -0.46
N ASP A 46 -12.00 -5.16 -0.45
CA ASP A 46 -10.98 -6.08 -0.95
C ASP A 46 -9.78 -6.04 0.01
N PRO A 47 -9.90 -6.66 1.20
CA PRO A 47 -9.05 -6.36 2.34
C PRO A 47 -7.59 -6.74 2.11
N VAL A 48 -6.68 -5.92 2.64
CA VAL A 48 -5.23 -6.18 2.62
C VAL A 48 -4.61 -6.00 4.00
N CYS A 49 -3.60 -6.80 4.30
CA CYS A 49 -2.79 -6.64 5.50
C CYS A 49 -1.54 -5.81 5.16
N GLY A 50 -1.34 -4.70 5.86
CA GLY A 50 -0.15 -3.87 5.75
C GLY A 50 1.06 -4.48 6.47
N THR A 51 2.27 -4.08 6.08
CA THR A 51 3.51 -4.43 6.78
C THR A 51 3.61 -3.86 8.20
N ASP A 52 2.71 -2.95 8.55
CA ASP A 52 2.54 -2.38 9.88
C ASP A 52 1.58 -3.23 10.76
N GLY A 53 1.05 -4.34 10.23
CA GLY A 53 0.14 -5.23 10.94
C GLY A 53 -1.30 -4.71 11.01
N ILE A 54 -1.64 -3.65 10.26
CA ILE A 54 -2.98 -3.08 10.20
C ILE A 54 -3.70 -3.62 8.95
N SER A 55 -4.98 -3.93 9.11
CA SER A 55 -5.84 -4.33 7.99
C SER A 55 -6.49 -3.11 7.36
N TYR A 56 -6.44 -3.02 6.05
CA TYR A 56 -7.07 -1.98 5.26
C TYR A 56 -8.18 -2.58 4.41
N ILE A 57 -9.29 -1.87 4.26
CA ILE A 57 -10.45 -2.36 3.51
C ILE A 57 -10.13 -2.60 2.03
N ASN A 58 -9.11 -1.92 1.49
CA ASN A 58 -8.53 -2.14 0.17
C ASN A 58 -7.13 -1.55 0.06
N GLU A 59 -6.40 -1.95 -0.98
CA GLU A 59 -5.06 -1.44 -1.30
C GLU A 59 -5.02 0.08 -1.46
N CYS A 60 -6.05 0.68 -2.06
CA CYS A 60 -6.09 2.13 -2.24
C CYS A 60 -6.09 2.86 -0.90
N LYS A 61 -6.90 2.40 0.07
CA LYS A 61 -6.96 2.97 1.43
C LYS A 61 -5.66 2.80 2.18
N LEU A 62 -4.96 1.67 2.01
CA LEU A 62 -3.60 1.50 2.54
C LEU A 62 -2.66 2.58 2.01
N ARG A 63 -2.63 2.78 0.68
CA ARG A 63 -1.78 3.81 0.05
C ARG A 63 -2.17 5.23 0.46
N LYS A 64 -3.47 5.50 0.62
CA LYS A 64 -3.98 6.79 1.11
C LYS A 64 -3.47 7.06 2.53
N GLU A 65 -3.63 6.10 3.43
CA GLU A 65 -3.18 6.23 4.83
C GLU A 65 -1.66 6.39 4.91
N ALA A 66 -0.92 5.60 4.13
CA ALA A 66 0.53 5.73 3.98
C ALA A 66 0.93 7.16 3.59
N CYS A 67 0.21 7.75 2.63
CA CYS A 67 0.45 9.10 2.14
C CYS A 67 0.13 10.16 3.18
N GLU A 68 -1.04 10.08 3.83
CA GLU A 68 -1.50 11.04 4.83
C GLU A 68 -0.62 11.02 6.09
N GLN A 69 -0.19 9.83 6.52
CA GLN A 69 0.69 9.66 7.68
C GLN A 69 2.18 9.79 7.35
N ARG A 70 2.55 9.94 6.07
CA ARG A 70 3.95 9.89 5.59
C ARG A 70 4.70 8.65 6.10
N LYS A 71 4.04 7.49 6.03
CA LYS A 71 4.59 6.19 6.41
C LYS A 71 4.79 5.32 5.18
N LYS A 72 5.86 4.53 5.18
CA LYS A 72 6.08 3.52 4.14
C LYS A 72 5.40 2.23 4.59
N ILE A 73 4.17 2.05 4.12
CA ILE A 73 3.37 0.85 4.38
C ILE A 73 3.27 0.11 3.06
N ALA A 74 3.75 -1.13 3.03
CA ALA A 74 3.58 -2.02 1.90
C ALA A 74 2.49 -3.05 2.23
N ILE A 75 1.96 -3.72 1.21
CA ILE A 75 1.10 -4.87 1.42
C ILE A 75 1.97 -6.04 1.88
N ALA A 76 1.68 -6.59 3.05
CA ALA A 76 2.25 -7.84 3.52
C ALA A 76 1.59 -9.03 2.80
N TYR A 77 0.26 -9.06 2.75
CA TYR A 77 -0.53 -10.06 2.03
C TYR A 77 -1.97 -9.59 1.79
N GLN A 78 -2.67 -10.27 0.88
CA GLN A 78 -4.10 -10.09 0.62
C GLN A 78 -4.92 -10.76 1.73
N GLY A 79 -5.99 -10.11 2.20
CA GLY A 79 -6.82 -10.52 3.34
C GLY A 79 -6.60 -9.68 4.61
N LEU A 80 -7.37 -9.97 5.66
CA LEU A 80 -7.23 -9.28 6.96
C LEU A 80 -6.02 -9.82 7.74
N CYS A 81 -5.32 -8.97 8.48
CA CYS A 81 -4.18 -9.39 9.30
C CYS A 81 -4.56 -10.42 10.38
N SER A 82 -5.82 -10.42 10.81
CA SER A 82 -6.35 -11.35 11.81
C SER A 82 -6.89 -12.65 11.23
N GLU A 83 -6.99 -12.79 9.91
CA GLU A 83 -7.49 -14.03 9.29
C GLU A 83 -6.49 -15.19 9.44
N TYR A 84 -5.23 -14.88 9.74
CA TYR A 84 -4.22 -15.88 10.13
C TYR A 84 -4.20 -16.16 11.65
N LEU A 85 -4.93 -15.40 12.46
CA LEU A 85 -5.06 -15.60 13.91
C LEU A 85 -6.27 -16.44 14.30
N ILE A 86 -7.04 -16.97 13.36
CA ILE A 86 -7.74 -18.22 13.63
C ILE A 86 -6.66 -19.30 13.74
N PRO A 87 -6.28 -19.71 14.96
CA PRO A 87 -5.31 -20.78 15.07
C PRO A 87 -5.94 -21.99 14.38
N SER A 88 -5.09 -22.86 13.89
CA SER A 88 -5.40 -24.25 13.51
C SER A 88 -6.28 -25.02 14.54
N THR A 89 -6.60 -24.44 15.70
CA THR A 89 -7.56 -24.90 16.71
C THR A 89 -9.04 -24.85 16.30
N LEU A 90 -9.46 -23.93 15.42
CA LEU A 90 -10.85 -23.95 14.89
C LEU A 90 -11.07 -25.07 13.86
N TYR A 91 -10.01 -25.54 13.22
CA TYR A 91 -10.04 -26.72 12.36
C TYR A 91 -10.06 -28.03 13.17
N LEU A 92 -9.36 -28.07 14.32
CA LEU A 92 -9.39 -29.19 15.26
C LEU A 92 -10.72 -29.31 16.03
N LEU A 93 -11.39 -28.20 16.34
CA LEU A 93 -12.73 -28.22 16.97
C LEU A 93 -13.82 -28.82 16.06
N LYS A 94 -13.63 -28.81 14.73
CA LYS A 94 -14.51 -29.53 13.77
C LYS A 94 -14.25 -31.04 13.70
N ILE A 95 -13.12 -31.52 14.22
CA ILE A 95 -12.74 -32.95 14.21
C ILE A 95 -13.07 -33.62 15.55
N LEU A 96 -13.30 -32.84 16.61
CA LEU A 96 -13.53 -33.33 17.98
C LEU A 96 -14.99 -33.26 18.46
N ILE A 97 -15.92 -32.77 17.63
CA ILE A 97 -17.35 -32.81 17.93
C ILE A 97 -17.99 -33.74 16.87
N PRO A 98 -18.26 -35.03 17.21
CA PRO A 98 -19.03 -35.91 16.34
C PRO A 98 -20.49 -35.45 16.19
#